data_AF-A0A7S2KKG1-F1
#
_entry.id   AF-A0A7S2KKG1-F1
#
_cell.length_a   1.000
_cell.length_b   1.000
_cell.length_c   1.000
_cell.angle_alpha   90.00
_cell.angle_beta   90.00
_cell.angle_gamma   90.00
#
_symmetry.space_group_name_H-M   'P 1'
#
loop_
_entity.id
_entity.type
_entity.pdbx_description
1 polymer ?
#
loop_
_entity_poly.entity_id
_entity_poly.type
_entity_poly.pdbx_seq_one_letter_code
_entity_poly.pdbx_strand_id
1 'polypeptide(L)'
;ADALAAAADGATLTPTRALLGPGPLRQAAGVLLRLKRAERGEELLGELADRLIARLSTHGPLAEGQGWEGDVLGSSQDWEAAGVPADEAEQALRSAARFLTLGSSQSLSVEVRSASELALNVVYDGVEEALTLKRCSDVAQWGQWSSYYVASGHQALLGRRLVAADRKPLNDVLGPGGILAPRQGDVLYLADPARAAFLELAAFDRLPEMSSRLAQLMQELEAKGQDLGVINAPPEMLEAARFLMRLDLLPSDRDRVRARLSRLREAPQVRAL
;
A
#
# COMPACT_ATOMS: atom_id res chain seq x y z
N ALA A 1 27.23 -12.63 5.93
CA ALA A 1 26.39 -13.55 5.13
C ALA A 1 24.96 -12.99 5.01
N ASP A 2 24.37 -12.52 6.11
CA ASP A 2 22.96 -12.07 6.15
C ASP A 2 22.63 -10.83 5.30
N ALA A 3 23.57 -9.89 5.17
CA ALA A 3 23.38 -8.70 4.33
C ALA A 3 23.28 -9.03 2.82
N LEU A 4 24.06 -10.02 2.36
CA LEU A 4 24.01 -10.49 0.98
C LEU A 4 22.72 -11.28 0.70
N ALA A 5 22.23 -12.03 1.67
CA ALA A 5 20.94 -12.72 1.57
C ALA A 5 19.77 -11.72 1.50
N ALA A 6 19.78 -10.67 2.35
CA ALA A 6 18.76 -9.62 2.33
C ALA A 6 18.76 -8.81 1.02
N ALA A 7 19.94 -8.48 0.47
CA ALA A 7 20.07 -7.77 -0.79
C ALA A 7 19.68 -8.62 -2.02
N ALA A 8 19.93 -9.94 -1.97
CA ALA A 8 19.50 -10.88 -3.00
C ALA A 8 17.98 -11.09 -2.95
N ASP A 9 17.39 -11.17 -1.76
CA ASP A 9 15.95 -11.32 -1.57
C ASP A 9 15.19 -10.08 -2.09
N GLY A 10 15.73 -8.88 -1.86
CA GLY A 10 15.14 -7.61 -2.33
C GLY A 10 14.92 -7.53 -3.85
N ALA A 11 15.76 -8.15 -4.67
CA ALA A 11 15.63 -8.12 -6.13
C ALA A 11 14.41 -8.92 -6.63
N THR A 12 14.10 -10.04 -5.99
CA THR A 12 13.06 -10.99 -6.40
C THR A 12 11.79 -10.96 -5.55
N LEU A 13 11.83 -10.25 -4.42
CA LEU A 13 10.69 -10.11 -3.52
C LEU A 13 9.56 -9.36 -4.22
N THR A 14 8.37 -9.97 -4.30
CA THR A 14 7.15 -9.32 -4.82
C THR A 14 6.42 -8.56 -3.70
N PRO A 15 5.57 -7.56 -4.02
CA PRO A 15 4.76 -6.85 -3.03
C PRO A 15 3.93 -7.81 -2.17
N THR A 16 3.34 -8.82 -2.79
CA THR A 16 2.55 -9.86 -2.14
C THR A 16 3.35 -10.64 -1.10
N ARG A 17 4.54 -11.13 -1.48
CA ARG A 17 5.43 -11.84 -0.56
C ARG A 17 5.91 -10.94 0.56
N ALA A 18 6.18 -9.67 0.25
CA ALA A 18 6.57 -8.68 1.25
C ALA A 18 5.47 -8.46 2.30
N LEU A 19 4.19 -8.35 1.90
CA LEU A 19 3.05 -8.21 2.82
C LEU A 19 2.91 -9.40 3.77
N LEU A 20 3.26 -10.61 3.34
CA LEU A 20 3.23 -11.80 4.18
C LEU A 20 4.55 -12.06 4.93
N GLY A 21 5.51 -11.13 4.86
CA GLY A 21 6.78 -11.21 5.58
C GLY A 21 6.67 -10.93 7.09
N PRO A 22 5.96 -9.89 7.54
CA PRO A 22 5.84 -9.57 8.96
C PRO A 22 4.97 -10.56 9.74
N GLY A 23 5.37 -10.85 10.99
CA GLY A 23 4.61 -11.71 11.91
C GLY A 23 3.14 -11.30 12.09
N PRO A 24 2.83 -10.03 12.37
CA PRO A 24 1.44 -9.57 12.54
C PRO A 24 0.55 -9.84 11.32
N LEU A 25 1.07 -9.60 10.11
CA LEU A 25 0.32 -9.80 8.87
C LEU A 25 0.13 -11.30 8.58
N ARG A 26 1.13 -12.15 8.85
CA ARG A 26 0.98 -13.60 8.74
C ARG A 26 -0.04 -14.17 9.70
N GLN A 27 -0.04 -13.71 10.95
CA GLN A 27 -0.99 -14.16 11.96
C GLN A 27 -2.42 -13.80 11.55
N ALA A 28 -2.65 -12.55 11.15
CA ALA A 28 -3.96 -12.12 10.65
C ALA A 28 -4.39 -12.91 9.42
N ALA A 29 -3.50 -13.12 8.44
CA ALA A 29 -3.80 -13.94 7.27
C ALA A 29 -4.16 -15.38 7.66
N GLY A 30 -3.45 -15.98 8.62
CA GLY A 30 -3.72 -17.33 9.11
C GLY A 30 -5.08 -17.45 9.81
N VAL A 31 -5.47 -16.46 10.61
CA VAL A 31 -6.80 -16.38 11.22
C VAL A 31 -7.89 -16.24 10.15
N LEU A 32 -7.72 -15.31 9.19
CA LEU A 32 -8.69 -15.10 8.11
C LEU A 32 -8.83 -16.32 7.21
N LEU A 33 -7.75 -17.05 6.94
CA LEU A 33 -7.77 -18.30 6.17
C LEU A 33 -8.49 -19.44 6.92
N ARG A 34 -8.35 -19.51 8.25
CA ARG A 34 -9.10 -20.47 9.07
C ARG A 34 -10.60 -20.14 9.04
N LEU A 35 -10.96 -18.87 9.25
CA LEU A 35 -12.34 -18.41 9.11
C LEU A 35 -12.91 -18.72 7.71
N LYS A 36 -12.15 -18.44 6.65
CA LYS A 36 -12.54 -18.74 5.27
C LYS A 36 -12.91 -20.22 5.04
N ARG A 37 -12.18 -21.12 5.69
CA ARG A 37 -12.30 -22.58 5.53
C ARG A 37 -13.39 -23.18 6.41
N ALA A 38 -13.94 -22.42 7.36
CA ALA A 38 -15.03 -22.87 8.21
C ALA A 38 -16.33 -23.04 7.41
N GLU A 39 -17.29 -23.74 7.99
CA GLU A 39 -18.65 -23.75 7.50
C GLU A 39 -19.19 -22.31 7.49
N ARG A 40 -19.80 -21.87 6.38
CA ARG A 40 -20.19 -20.47 6.13
C ARG A 40 -19.03 -19.46 6.08
N GLY A 41 -17.77 -19.90 5.92
CA GLY A 41 -16.59 -19.02 5.98
C GLY A 41 -16.59 -17.83 5.01
N GLU A 42 -17.09 -17.99 3.78
CA GLU A 42 -17.24 -16.86 2.82
C GLU A 42 -18.28 -15.83 3.29
N GLU A 43 -19.40 -16.30 3.87
CA GLU A 43 -20.43 -15.43 4.44
C GLU A 43 -19.88 -14.67 5.65
N LEU A 44 -19.22 -15.38 6.58
CA LEU A 44 -18.62 -14.80 7.77
C LEU A 44 -17.53 -13.77 7.46
N LEU A 45 -16.72 -14.01 6.42
CA LEU A 45 -15.74 -13.02 5.94
C LEU A 45 -16.43 -11.79 5.33
N GLY A 46 -17.52 -12.00 4.58
CA GLY A 46 -18.34 -10.90 4.04
C GLY A 46 -18.94 -10.04 5.15
N GLU A 47 -19.48 -10.68 6.19
CA GLU A 47 -20.02 -9.98 7.36
C GLU A 47 -18.95 -9.25 8.15
N LEU A 48 -17.77 -9.87 8.37
CA LEU A 48 -16.63 -9.21 9.00
C LEU A 48 -16.22 -7.96 8.22
N ALA A 49 -16.16 -8.04 6.90
CA ALA A 49 -15.88 -6.89 6.05
C ALA A 49 -16.97 -5.81 6.20
N ASP A 50 -18.25 -6.18 6.15
CA ASP A 50 -19.35 -5.24 6.34
C ASP A 50 -19.33 -4.56 7.73
N ARG A 51 -18.99 -5.30 8.80
CA ARG A 51 -18.81 -4.75 10.16
C ARG A 51 -17.64 -3.78 10.24
N LEU A 52 -16.49 -4.13 9.66
CA LEU A 52 -15.33 -3.23 9.55
C LEU A 52 -15.68 -1.93 8.82
N ILE A 53 -16.43 -2.03 7.72
CA ILE A 53 -16.89 -0.87 6.94
C ILE A 53 -17.81 0.00 7.80
N ALA A 54 -18.85 -0.58 8.38
CA ALA A 54 -19.79 0.15 9.23
C ALA A 54 -19.07 0.85 10.40
N ARG A 55 -18.07 0.18 10.98
CA ARG A 55 -17.26 0.72 12.08
C ARG A 55 -16.43 1.91 11.64
N LEU A 56 -15.75 1.82 10.50
CA LEU A 56 -14.94 2.91 9.95
C LEU A 56 -15.80 4.11 9.58
N SER A 57 -16.99 3.89 9.02
CA SER A 57 -17.92 4.97 8.64
C SER A 57 -18.54 5.68 9.84
N THR A 58 -18.88 4.95 10.91
CA THR A 58 -19.63 5.53 12.04
C THR A 58 -18.72 6.13 13.11
N HIS A 59 -17.59 5.49 13.37
CA HIS A 59 -16.77 5.75 14.55
C HIS A 59 -15.30 6.05 14.21
N GLY A 60 -14.93 6.08 12.92
CA GLY A 60 -13.57 6.34 12.48
C GLY A 60 -12.60 5.17 12.73
N PRO A 61 -11.28 5.41 12.61
CA PRO A 61 -10.26 4.38 12.82
C PRO A 61 -10.27 3.84 14.25
N LEU A 62 -9.96 2.54 14.40
CA LEU A 62 -9.96 1.85 15.69
C LEU A 62 -8.87 2.43 16.61
N ALA A 63 -9.29 3.15 17.66
CA ALA A 63 -8.39 3.63 18.69
C ALA A 63 -7.98 2.49 19.65
N GLU A 64 -6.83 2.63 20.31
CA GLU A 64 -6.44 1.73 21.40
C GLU A 64 -7.54 1.74 22.49
N GLY A 65 -7.97 0.56 22.94
CA GLY A 65 -9.00 0.40 23.98
C GLY A 65 -10.47 0.41 23.53
N GLN A 66 -10.79 0.56 22.24
CA GLN A 66 -12.15 0.35 21.74
C GLN A 66 -12.45 -1.15 21.49
N GLY A 67 -13.70 -1.56 21.73
CA GLY A 67 -14.16 -2.94 21.61
C GLY A 67 -14.11 -3.44 20.16
N TRP A 68 -13.33 -4.48 19.92
CA TRP A 68 -13.36 -5.25 18.67
C TRP A 68 -14.38 -6.39 18.75
N GLU A 69 -14.52 -6.94 19.95
CA GLU A 69 -15.51 -7.95 20.28
C GLU A 69 -16.94 -7.39 20.13
N GLY A 70 -17.82 -8.14 19.46
CA GLY A 70 -19.18 -7.71 19.12
C GLY A 70 -19.27 -6.74 17.94
N ASP A 71 -18.51 -5.64 17.95
CA ASP A 71 -18.63 -4.57 16.95
C ASP A 71 -17.97 -4.90 15.61
N VAL A 72 -16.85 -5.62 15.64
CA VAL A 72 -16.05 -5.95 14.45
C VAL A 72 -16.07 -7.45 14.20
N LEU A 73 -15.70 -8.23 15.22
CA LEU A 73 -15.51 -9.67 15.07
C LEU A 73 -16.85 -10.43 14.92
N GLY A 74 -17.95 -9.90 15.46
CA GLY A 74 -19.23 -10.61 15.50
C GLY A 74 -19.30 -11.59 16.68
N SER A 75 -20.02 -12.71 16.49
CA SER A 75 -20.21 -13.71 17.55
C SER A 75 -18.94 -14.54 17.77
N SER A 76 -18.54 -14.73 19.03
CA SER A 76 -17.40 -15.58 19.39
C SER A 76 -17.61 -17.04 18.93
N GLN A 77 -18.86 -17.49 18.81
CA GLN A 77 -19.20 -18.84 18.33
C GLN A 77 -18.76 -19.07 16.87
N ASP A 78 -18.81 -18.03 16.02
CA ASP A 78 -18.41 -18.15 14.62
C ASP A 78 -16.89 -18.38 14.48
N TRP A 79 -16.10 -17.76 15.37
CA TRP A 79 -14.66 -17.94 15.44
C TRP A 79 -14.28 -19.28 16.05
N GLU A 80 -14.96 -19.69 17.12
CA GLU A 80 -14.78 -21.01 17.73
C GLU A 80 -15.08 -22.14 16.74
N ALA A 81 -16.15 -22.02 15.94
CA ALA A 81 -16.48 -22.97 14.88
C ALA A 81 -15.39 -23.03 13.78
N ALA A 82 -14.67 -21.93 13.55
CA ALA A 82 -13.52 -21.88 12.67
C ALA A 82 -12.21 -22.42 13.29
N GLY A 83 -12.25 -22.88 14.55
CA GLY A 83 -11.08 -23.33 15.29
C GLY A 83 -10.11 -22.19 15.64
N VAL A 84 -10.64 -20.98 15.83
CA VAL A 84 -9.87 -19.79 16.25
C VAL A 84 -10.55 -19.19 17.47
N PRO A 85 -9.91 -19.18 18.65
CA PRO A 85 -10.39 -18.40 19.79
C PRO A 85 -10.59 -16.92 19.40
N ALA A 86 -11.68 -16.31 19.86
CA ALA A 86 -12.03 -14.92 19.48
C ALA A 86 -10.95 -13.90 19.91
N ASP A 87 -10.30 -14.14 21.05
CA ASP A 87 -9.16 -13.36 21.55
C ASP A 87 -7.92 -13.48 20.65
N GLU A 88 -7.63 -14.70 20.15
CA GLU A 88 -6.57 -14.91 19.16
C GLU A 88 -6.87 -14.13 17.87
N ALA A 89 -8.12 -14.19 17.39
CA ALA A 89 -8.54 -13.48 16.20
C ALA A 89 -8.44 -11.95 16.37
N GLU A 90 -8.90 -11.44 17.51
CA GLU A 90 -8.77 -10.03 17.86
C GLU A 90 -7.31 -9.58 17.86
N GLN A 91 -6.46 -10.29 18.60
CA GLN A 91 -5.07 -9.92 18.74
C GLN A 91 -4.36 -9.90 17.39
N ALA A 92 -4.60 -10.90 16.54
CA ALA A 92 -4.00 -11.00 15.22
C ALA A 92 -4.44 -9.83 14.31
N LEU A 93 -5.75 -9.59 14.21
CA LEU A 93 -6.28 -8.54 13.33
C LEU A 93 -5.96 -7.13 13.84
N ARG A 94 -5.95 -6.91 15.15
CA ARG A 94 -5.54 -5.64 15.77
C ARG A 94 -4.06 -5.37 15.55
N SER A 95 -3.21 -6.38 15.68
CA SER A 95 -1.78 -6.27 15.41
C SER A 95 -1.50 -5.96 13.94
N ALA A 96 -2.22 -6.60 13.02
CA ALA A 96 -2.14 -6.28 11.60
C ALA A 96 -2.63 -4.86 11.31
N ALA A 97 -3.79 -4.46 11.84
CA ALA A 97 -4.31 -3.11 11.68
C ALA A 97 -3.29 -2.06 12.15
N ARG A 98 -2.72 -2.23 13.35
CA ARG A 98 -1.67 -1.35 13.88
C ARG A 98 -0.46 -1.29 12.93
N PHE A 99 0.04 -2.43 12.48
CA PHE A 99 1.15 -2.48 11.53
C PHE A 99 0.87 -1.68 10.24
N LEU A 100 -0.37 -1.74 9.74
CA LEU A 100 -0.78 -1.03 8.51
C LEU A 100 -1.16 0.44 8.76
N THR A 101 -1.53 0.84 9.98
CA THR A 101 -2.02 2.20 10.28
C THR A 101 -0.99 3.13 10.93
N LEU A 102 0.21 2.65 11.29
CA LEU A 102 1.29 3.47 11.88
C LEU A 102 1.85 4.61 10.99
N GLY A 103 1.28 4.85 9.80
CA GLY A 103 1.57 6.04 8.99
C GLY A 103 3.01 6.10 8.43
N SER A 104 3.56 7.31 8.29
CA SER A 104 4.95 7.57 7.85
C SER A 104 5.99 7.31 8.96
N SER A 105 5.55 7.04 10.19
CA SER A 105 6.39 6.80 11.38
C SER A 105 7.30 5.57 11.28
N GLN A 106 7.16 4.76 10.23
CA GLN A 106 8.01 3.60 9.93
C GLN A 106 8.87 3.76 8.67
N SER A 107 8.78 4.90 7.98
CA SER A 107 9.74 5.23 6.93
C SER A 107 10.94 5.94 7.52
N LEU A 108 12.13 5.58 7.06
CA LEU A 108 13.37 6.25 7.35
C LEU A 108 13.65 7.26 6.25
N SER A 109 13.99 8.49 6.60
CA SER A 109 14.44 9.48 5.63
C SER A 109 15.96 9.49 5.55
N VAL A 110 16.48 9.72 4.34
CA VAL A 110 17.89 9.99 4.09
C VAL A 110 18.02 11.22 3.21
N GLU A 111 18.98 12.10 3.51
CA GLU A 111 19.26 13.29 2.71
C GLU A 111 20.44 13.03 1.78
N VAL A 112 20.27 13.24 0.48
CA VAL A 112 21.32 13.01 -0.52
C VAL A 112 22.36 14.15 -0.47
N ARG A 113 23.62 13.81 -0.20
CA ARG A 113 24.76 14.75 -0.26
C ARG A 113 25.40 14.78 -1.64
N SER A 114 25.52 13.62 -2.27
CA SER A 114 25.98 13.49 -3.65
C SER A 114 25.41 12.23 -4.28
N ALA A 115 25.25 12.24 -5.60
CA ALA A 115 24.75 11.10 -6.36
C ALA A 115 25.57 10.87 -7.62
N SER A 116 25.94 9.62 -7.88
CA SER A 116 26.39 9.11 -9.16
C SER A 116 25.41 8.00 -9.56
N GLU A 117 24.42 8.37 -10.39
CA GLU A 117 23.28 7.50 -10.70
C GLU A 117 22.54 7.03 -9.43
N LEU A 118 22.64 5.74 -9.11
CA LEU A 118 22.03 5.10 -7.94
C LEU A 118 23.03 4.83 -6.81
N ALA A 119 24.30 5.18 -6.97
CA ALA A 119 25.28 5.21 -5.90
C ALA A 119 25.25 6.60 -5.23
N LEU A 120 24.88 6.63 -3.95
CA LEU A 120 24.57 7.84 -3.21
C LEU A 120 25.48 7.94 -1.98
N ASN A 121 25.92 9.17 -1.67
CA ASN A 121 26.33 9.51 -0.31
C ASN A 121 25.17 10.25 0.33
N VAL A 122 24.70 9.75 1.46
CA VAL A 122 23.51 10.25 2.14
C VAL A 122 23.81 10.58 3.59
N VAL A 123 23.03 11.47 4.20
CA VAL A 123 22.98 11.64 5.65
C VAL A 123 21.79 10.86 6.19
N TYR A 124 22.07 9.93 7.10
CA TYR A 124 21.10 9.14 7.83
C TYR A 124 21.42 9.26 9.33
N ASP A 125 20.44 9.67 10.12
CA ASP A 125 20.60 9.90 11.57
C ASP A 125 21.82 10.79 11.92
N GLY A 126 22.05 11.82 11.10
CA GLY A 126 23.17 12.76 11.26
C GLY A 126 24.54 12.24 10.80
N VAL A 127 24.64 10.98 10.35
CA VAL A 127 25.88 10.35 9.88
C VAL A 127 25.89 10.26 8.36
N GLU A 128 27.02 10.59 7.75
CA GLU A 128 27.22 10.42 6.30
C GLU A 128 27.57 8.97 5.98
N GLU A 129 26.81 8.37 5.07
CA GLU A 129 26.86 6.96 4.72
C GLU A 129 26.82 6.77 3.20
N ALA A 130 27.59 5.79 2.72
CA ALA A 130 27.50 5.35 1.34
C ALA A 130 26.32 4.36 1.19
N LEU A 131 25.48 4.58 0.20
CA LEU A 131 24.30 3.79 -0.09
C LEU A 131 24.21 3.49 -1.58
N THR A 132 23.75 2.31 -1.97
CA THR A 132 23.47 2.00 -3.37
C THR A 132 22.03 1.52 -3.51
N LEU A 133 21.27 2.21 -4.35
CA LEU A 133 19.95 1.77 -4.78
C LEU A 133 20.08 0.84 -5.98
N LYS A 134 19.17 -0.13 -6.07
CA LYS A 134 18.94 -0.91 -7.29
C LYS A 134 17.47 -0.90 -7.62
N ARG A 135 17.16 -0.98 -8.91
CA ARG A 135 15.80 -1.15 -9.40
C ARG A 135 15.53 -2.64 -9.61
N CYS A 136 14.42 -3.15 -9.09
CA CYS A 136 13.90 -4.47 -9.45
C CYS A 136 13.56 -4.50 -10.94
N SER A 137 13.77 -5.64 -11.60
CA SER A 137 13.28 -5.87 -12.96
C SER A 137 11.75 -5.79 -13.01
N ASP A 138 11.19 -5.46 -14.18
CA ASP A 138 9.74 -5.27 -14.40
C ASP A 138 8.87 -6.47 -13.98
N VAL A 139 9.45 -7.66 -13.83
CA VAL A 139 8.79 -8.88 -13.35
C VAL A 139 8.28 -8.76 -11.90
N ALA A 140 8.84 -7.85 -11.10
CA ALA A 140 8.57 -7.80 -9.66
C ALA A 140 7.28 -7.04 -9.26
N GLN A 141 6.54 -6.45 -10.22
CA GLN A 141 5.23 -5.79 -10.03
C GLN A 141 5.16 -4.68 -8.97
N TRP A 142 6.32 -4.16 -8.55
CA TRP A 142 6.36 -2.96 -7.72
C TRP A 142 5.99 -1.75 -8.56
N GLY A 143 5.34 -0.79 -7.91
CA GLY A 143 5.13 0.55 -8.43
C GLY A 143 6.45 1.29 -8.66
N GLN A 144 6.33 2.43 -9.32
CA GLN A 144 7.47 3.23 -9.78
C GLN A 144 8.51 3.50 -8.68
N TRP A 145 8.07 3.93 -7.51
CA TRP A 145 8.94 4.21 -6.37
C TRP A 145 9.48 2.94 -5.73
N SER A 146 8.63 2.02 -5.30
CA SER A 146 9.08 0.85 -4.54
C SER A 146 9.81 -0.19 -5.37
N SER A 147 9.87 -0.01 -6.69
CA SER A 147 10.79 -0.76 -7.56
C SER A 147 12.26 -0.52 -7.17
N TYR A 148 12.59 0.61 -6.54
CA TYR A 148 13.93 0.89 -6.04
C TYR A 148 14.09 0.40 -4.59
N TYR A 149 15.21 -0.26 -4.30
CA TYR A 149 15.55 -0.77 -2.98
C TYR A 149 17.03 -0.56 -2.65
N VAL A 150 17.35 -0.50 -1.35
CA VAL A 150 18.72 -0.38 -0.85
C VAL A 150 19.44 -1.72 -0.98
N ALA A 151 20.38 -1.79 -1.91
CA ALA A 151 21.18 -2.99 -2.17
C ALA A 151 22.46 -3.06 -1.31
N SER A 152 22.99 -1.90 -0.89
CA SER A 152 24.10 -1.80 0.04
C SER A 152 24.06 -0.47 0.81
N GLY A 153 24.62 -0.45 2.01
CA GLY A 153 24.71 0.73 2.88
C GLY A 153 24.51 0.35 4.35
N HIS A 154 24.12 1.34 5.18
CA HIS A 154 23.86 1.16 6.61
C HIS A 154 22.87 0.00 6.87
N GLN A 155 23.13 -0.81 7.90
CA GLN A 155 22.37 -2.04 8.17
C GLN A 155 20.86 -1.79 8.35
N ALA A 156 20.49 -0.68 9.02
CA ALA A 156 19.09 -0.30 9.22
C ALA A 156 18.35 0.05 7.92
N LEU A 157 19.07 0.41 6.86
CA LEU A 157 18.52 0.80 5.55
C LEU A 157 18.46 -0.35 4.56
N LEU A 158 19.27 -1.38 4.75
CA LEU A 158 19.42 -2.48 3.80
C LEU A 158 18.08 -3.18 3.50
N GLY A 159 17.80 -3.41 2.21
CA GLY A 159 16.56 -4.05 1.75
C GLY A 159 15.31 -3.18 1.82
N ARG A 160 15.37 -1.98 2.43
CA ARG A 160 14.26 -1.03 2.40
C ARG A 160 14.00 -0.52 0.99
N ARG A 161 12.74 -0.21 0.71
CA ARG A 161 12.25 0.27 -0.58
C ARG A 161 11.93 1.75 -0.55
N LEU A 162 12.18 2.43 -1.65
CA LEU A 162 11.81 3.83 -1.84
C LEU A 162 10.30 3.97 -1.94
N VAL A 163 9.69 4.82 -1.13
CA VAL A 163 8.22 5.01 -1.13
C VAL A 163 7.81 6.44 -1.44
N ALA A 164 8.72 7.39 -1.29
CA ALA A 164 8.56 8.79 -1.70
C ALA A 164 9.92 9.45 -1.81
N ALA A 165 9.97 10.58 -2.49
CA ALA A 165 11.13 11.47 -2.49
C ALA A 165 10.68 12.93 -2.58
N ASP A 166 11.38 13.80 -1.86
CA ASP A 166 11.15 15.23 -1.87
C ASP A 166 12.37 15.95 -2.44
N ARG A 167 12.13 16.85 -3.39
CA ARG A 167 13.15 17.75 -3.95
C ARG A 167 12.68 19.20 -3.84
N LYS A 168 13.51 20.03 -3.24
CA LYS A 168 13.25 21.47 -3.10
C LYS A 168 14.18 22.28 -4.03
N PRO A 169 13.67 23.29 -4.77
CA PRO A 169 12.27 23.62 -5.00
C PRO A 169 11.67 22.85 -6.22
N LEU A 170 10.47 22.29 -6.03
CA LEU A 170 9.46 21.94 -7.05
C LEU A 170 9.91 21.19 -8.33
N ASN A 171 10.91 20.32 -8.23
CA ASN A 171 11.30 19.46 -9.35
C ASN A 171 10.95 18.00 -9.04
N ASP A 172 10.44 17.29 -10.05
CA ASP A 172 10.22 15.85 -9.94
C ASP A 172 11.58 15.15 -9.71
N VAL A 173 11.62 14.21 -8.78
CA VAL A 173 12.82 13.39 -8.50
C VAL A 173 12.99 12.33 -9.59
N LEU A 174 11.90 12.01 -10.27
CA LEU A 174 11.88 11.14 -11.42
C LEU A 174 12.25 11.94 -12.68
N GLY A 175 13.26 11.45 -13.39
CA GLY A 175 13.68 11.97 -14.68
C GLY A 175 12.77 11.49 -15.84
N PRO A 176 13.15 11.82 -17.08
CA PRO A 176 12.47 11.34 -18.28
C PRO A 176 12.32 9.81 -18.28
N GLY A 177 11.14 9.31 -18.64
CA GLY A 177 10.82 7.88 -18.60
C GLY A 177 10.55 7.33 -17.20
N GLY A 178 10.41 8.20 -16.19
CA GLY A 178 10.04 7.78 -14.84
C GLY A 178 11.17 7.09 -14.07
N ILE A 179 12.41 7.31 -14.48
CA ILE A 179 13.61 6.74 -13.86
C ILE A 179 14.06 7.66 -12.72
N LEU A 180 14.39 7.09 -11.56
CA LEU A 180 14.89 7.85 -10.43
C LEU A 180 16.22 8.53 -10.79
N ALA A 181 16.30 9.84 -10.60
CA ALA A 181 17.52 10.62 -10.84
C ALA A 181 17.85 11.47 -9.62
N PRO A 182 18.42 10.88 -8.54
CA PRO A 182 18.72 11.59 -7.30
C PRO A 182 19.73 12.71 -7.51
N ARG A 183 19.60 13.78 -6.72
CA ARG A 183 20.48 14.95 -6.70
C ARG A 183 20.78 15.37 -5.28
N GLN A 184 21.85 16.12 -5.11
CA GLN A 184 22.17 16.74 -3.83
C GLN A 184 20.99 17.57 -3.31
N GLY A 185 20.65 17.38 -2.03
CA GLY A 185 19.55 18.03 -1.34
C GLY A 185 18.21 17.30 -1.44
N ASP A 186 18.11 16.22 -2.23
CA ASP A 186 16.92 15.37 -2.22
C ASP A 186 16.77 14.65 -0.89
N VAL A 187 15.53 14.46 -0.44
CA VAL A 187 15.20 13.62 0.71
C VAL A 187 14.48 12.38 0.20
N LEU A 188 15.03 11.19 0.46
CA LEU A 188 14.45 9.92 0.06
C LEU A 188 13.80 9.25 1.27
N TYR A 189 12.58 8.76 1.11
CA TYR A 189 11.84 8.04 2.14
C TYR A 189 11.87 6.54 1.85
N LEU A 190 12.46 5.77 2.77
CA LEU A 190 12.72 4.34 2.66
C LEU A 190 11.89 3.57 3.68
N ALA A 191 11.09 2.61 3.24
CA ALA A 191 10.24 1.79 4.10
C ALA A 191 10.60 0.31 4.03
N ASP A 192 10.28 -0.45 5.07
CA ASP A 192 10.36 -1.91 5.01
C ASP A 192 9.50 -2.46 3.87
N PRO A 193 9.87 -3.58 3.21
CA PRO A 193 9.17 -4.07 2.03
C PRO A 193 7.66 -4.26 2.21
N ALA A 194 7.23 -4.77 3.37
CA ALA A 194 5.81 -4.95 3.67
C ALA A 194 5.05 -3.61 3.74
N ARG A 195 5.69 -2.59 4.32
CA ARG A 195 5.14 -1.25 4.40
C ARG A 195 5.07 -0.61 3.03
N ALA A 196 6.12 -0.75 2.21
CA ALA A 196 6.12 -0.28 0.83
C ALA A 196 4.98 -0.92 0.01
N ALA A 197 4.78 -2.24 0.13
CA ALA A 197 3.70 -2.94 -0.55
C ALA A 197 2.31 -2.45 -0.11
N PHE A 198 2.12 -2.20 1.19
CA PHE A 198 0.88 -1.61 1.68
C PHE A 198 0.66 -0.18 1.16
N LEU A 199 1.72 0.64 1.15
CA LEU A 199 1.64 2.01 0.64
C LEU A 199 1.31 2.05 -0.85
N GLU A 200 1.73 1.06 -1.64
CA GLU A 200 1.29 0.91 -3.03
C GLU A 200 -0.20 0.59 -3.16
N LEU A 201 -0.70 -0.34 -2.34
CA LEU A 201 -2.14 -0.63 -2.30
C LEU A 201 -2.94 0.60 -1.87
N ALA A 202 -2.45 1.34 -0.86
CA ALA A 202 -3.08 2.56 -0.40
C ALA A 202 -3.03 3.68 -1.46
N ALA A 203 -1.91 3.81 -2.18
CA ALA A 203 -1.80 4.75 -3.29
C ALA A 203 -2.78 4.38 -4.40
N PHE A 204 -2.86 3.10 -4.76
CA PHE A 204 -3.82 2.60 -5.75
C PHE A 204 -5.27 2.87 -5.32
N ASP A 205 -5.63 2.62 -4.06
CA ASP A 205 -6.96 2.92 -3.51
C ASP A 205 -7.31 4.40 -3.61
N ARG A 206 -6.32 5.30 -3.40
CA ARG A 206 -6.50 6.76 -3.44
C ARG A 206 -6.38 7.39 -4.81
N LEU A 207 -5.97 6.64 -5.85
CA LEU A 207 -5.89 7.14 -7.22
C LEU A 207 -7.18 7.82 -7.72
N PRO A 208 -8.40 7.33 -7.41
CA PRO A 208 -9.65 7.99 -7.81
C PRO A 208 -9.71 9.43 -7.28
N GLU A 209 -9.45 9.65 -6.00
CA GLU A 209 -9.42 10.99 -5.38
C GLU A 209 -8.35 11.89 -6.00
N MET A 210 -7.16 11.34 -6.28
CA MET A 210 -6.09 12.06 -6.98
C MET A 210 -6.46 12.43 -8.42
N SER A 211 -7.40 11.69 -9.02
CA SER A 211 -7.90 11.89 -10.38
C SER A 211 -9.20 12.68 -10.43
N SER A 212 -9.63 13.31 -9.33
CA SER A 212 -10.89 14.06 -9.22
C SER A 212 -11.02 15.18 -10.27
N ARG A 213 -9.97 15.96 -10.50
CA ARG A 213 -9.96 17.00 -11.55
C ARG A 213 -10.09 16.42 -12.96
N LEU A 214 -9.49 15.26 -13.19
CA LEU A 214 -9.60 14.55 -14.47
C LEU A 214 -11.02 14.02 -14.66
N ALA A 215 -11.64 13.46 -13.61
CA ALA A 215 -13.04 13.03 -13.64
C ALA A 215 -14.00 14.19 -13.95
N GLN A 216 -13.79 15.37 -13.36
CA GLN A 216 -14.56 16.59 -13.68
C GLN A 216 -14.43 16.97 -15.15
N LEU A 217 -13.20 16.99 -15.68
CA LEU A 217 -12.96 17.29 -17.09
C LEU A 217 -13.68 16.29 -18.01
N MET A 218 -13.63 14.99 -17.67
CA MET A 218 -14.31 13.95 -18.43
C MET A 218 -15.84 14.16 -18.45
N GLN A 219 -16.44 14.46 -17.30
CA GLN A 219 -17.88 14.76 -17.20
C GLN A 219 -18.27 15.98 -18.04
N GLU A 220 -17.45 17.04 -18.04
CA GLU A 220 -17.71 18.24 -18.85
C GLU A 220 -17.67 17.95 -20.36
N LEU A 221 -16.73 17.13 -20.81
CA LEU A 221 -16.63 16.74 -22.23
C LEU A 221 -17.81 15.86 -22.64
N GLU A 222 -18.18 14.88 -21.81
CA GLU A 222 -19.36 14.03 -22.03
C GLU A 222 -20.64 14.87 -22.13
N ALA A 223 -20.84 15.82 -21.22
CA ALA A 223 -22.00 16.72 -21.23
C ALA A 223 -22.06 17.62 -22.48
N LYS A 224 -20.90 17.93 -23.08
CA LYS A 224 -20.79 18.68 -24.34
C LYS A 224 -20.86 17.79 -25.58
N GLY A 225 -21.03 16.48 -25.43
CA GLY A 225 -21.01 15.51 -26.52
C GLY A 225 -19.66 15.40 -27.23
N GLN A 226 -18.57 15.74 -26.54
CA GLN A 226 -17.22 15.71 -27.08
C GLN A 226 -16.54 14.36 -26.83
N ASP A 227 -15.63 13.98 -27.73
CA ASP A 227 -14.87 12.75 -27.60
C ASP A 227 -13.84 12.84 -26.46
N LEU A 228 -13.85 11.85 -25.57
CA LEU A 228 -12.90 11.70 -24.48
C LEU A 228 -11.47 11.37 -24.98
N GLY A 229 -11.33 10.93 -26.23
CA GLY A 229 -10.03 10.66 -26.87
C GLY A 229 -9.09 11.88 -26.95
N VAL A 230 -9.60 13.09 -26.69
CA VAL A 230 -8.81 14.33 -26.65
C VAL A 230 -7.97 14.44 -25.35
N ILE A 231 -8.32 13.68 -24.31
CA ILE A 231 -7.60 13.72 -23.03
C ILE A 231 -6.31 12.90 -23.12
N ASN A 232 -5.17 13.58 -23.04
CA ASN A 232 -3.87 12.93 -22.93
C ASN A 232 -3.49 12.72 -21.46
N ALA A 233 -3.86 11.56 -20.90
CA ALA A 233 -3.53 11.15 -19.53
C ALA A 233 -3.14 9.66 -19.49
N PRO A 234 -2.35 9.22 -18.48
CA PRO A 234 -2.02 7.82 -18.30
C PRO A 234 -3.28 6.93 -18.20
N PRO A 235 -3.28 5.72 -18.78
CA PRO A 235 -4.44 4.81 -18.76
C PRO A 235 -4.99 4.56 -17.35
N GLU A 236 -4.11 4.43 -16.35
CA GLU A 236 -4.46 4.16 -14.96
C GLU A 236 -5.21 5.34 -14.34
N MET A 237 -4.84 6.58 -14.70
CA MET A 237 -5.53 7.79 -14.25
C MET A 237 -6.90 7.93 -14.90
N LEU A 238 -7.02 7.62 -16.20
CA LEU A 238 -8.29 7.61 -16.90
C LEU A 238 -9.25 6.56 -16.30
N GLU A 239 -8.74 5.37 -15.98
CA GLU A 239 -9.52 4.32 -15.33
C GLU A 239 -9.94 4.74 -13.92
N ALA A 240 -9.03 5.31 -13.13
CA ALA A 240 -9.33 5.81 -11.79
C ALA A 240 -10.38 6.94 -11.80
N ALA A 241 -10.30 7.84 -12.77
CA ALA A 241 -11.29 8.90 -12.97
C ALA A 241 -12.68 8.32 -13.34
N ARG A 242 -12.75 7.37 -14.27
CA ARG A 242 -14.00 6.65 -14.60
C ARG A 242 -14.57 5.91 -13.40
N PHE A 243 -13.70 5.29 -12.59
CA PHE A 243 -14.13 4.62 -11.37
C PHE A 243 -14.71 5.61 -10.37
N LEU A 244 -14.09 6.79 -10.18
CA LEU A 244 -14.65 7.84 -9.33
C LEU A 244 -16.05 8.27 -9.80
N MET A 245 -16.22 8.51 -11.11
CA MET A 245 -17.53 8.83 -11.68
C MET A 245 -18.58 7.74 -11.40
N ARG A 246 -18.19 6.45 -11.47
CA ARG A 246 -19.09 5.33 -11.11
C ARG A 246 -19.41 5.28 -9.62
N LEU A 247 -18.46 5.62 -8.74
CA LEU A 247 -18.70 5.66 -7.30
C LEU A 247 -19.75 6.70 -6.92
N ASP A 248 -19.78 7.84 -7.61
CA ASP A 248 -20.76 8.91 -7.36
C ASP A 248 -22.19 8.48 -7.70
N LEU A 249 -22.36 7.50 -8.59
CA LEU A 249 -23.65 6.92 -8.96
C LEU A 249 -24.16 5.86 -7.95
N LEU A 250 -23.33 5.43 -7.01
CA LEU A 250 -23.73 4.42 -6.02
C LEU A 250 -24.53 5.07 -4.88
N PRO A 251 -25.69 4.48 -4.51
CA PRO A 251 -26.66 5.11 -3.63
C PRO A 251 -26.28 5.08 -2.15
N SER A 252 -25.35 4.20 -1.74
CA SER A 252 -24.97 4.02 -0.34
C SER A 252 -23.45 3.97 -0.15
N ASP A 253 -22.98 4.41 1.02
CA ASP A 253 -21.56 4.31 1.38
C ASP A 253 -21.08 2.86 1.43
N ARG A 254 -21.95 1.92 1.82
CA ARG A 254 -21.64 0.48 1.80
C ARG A 254 -21.32 0.00 0.38
N ASP A 255 -22.09 0.42 -0.62
CA ASP A 255 -21.83 0.05 -2.01
C ASP A 255 -20.53 0.66 -2.53
N ARG A 256 -20.25 1.92 -2.15
CA ARG A 256 -18.98 2.60 -2.50
C ARG A 256 -17.78 1.87 -1.93
N VAL A 257 -17.83 1.46 -0.65
CA VAL A 257 -16.72 0.71 -0.05
C VAL A 257 -16.58 -0.68 -0.68
N ARG A 258 -17.69 -1.39 -0.98
CA ARG A 258 -17.64 -2.67 -1.70
C ARG A 258 -17.01 -2.51 -3.09
N ALA A 259 -17.36 -1.46 -3.83
CA ALA A 259 -16.75 -1.16 -5.12
C ALA A 259 -15.24 -0.88 -4.99
N ARG A 260 -14.81 -0.13 -3.97
CA ARG A 260 -13.39 0.09 -3.67
C ARG A 260 -12.65 -1.21 -3.35
N LEU A 261 -13.23 -2.07 -2.51
CA LEU A 261 -12.66 -3.38 -2.20
C LEU A 261 -12.56 -4.27 -3.45
N SER A 262 -13.56 -4.26 -4.32
CA SER A 262 -13.52 -4.97 -5.59
C SER A 262 -12.38 -4.47 -6.47
N ARG A 263 -12.24 -3.15 -6.61
CA ARG A 263 -11.13 -2.54 -7.36
C ARG A 263 -9.78 -2.89 -6.75
N LEU A 264 -9.65 -2.90 -5.42
CA LEU A 264 -8.40 -3.31 -4.76
C LEU A 264 -8.01 -4.76 -5.06
N ARG A 265 -8.96 -5.66 -5.29
CA ARG A 265 -8.67 -7.03 -5.76
C ARG A 265 -8.09 -7.06 -7.17
N GLU A 266 -8.38 -6.04 -7.98
CA GLU A 266 -7.88 -5.88 -9.34
C GLU A 266 -6.51 -5.18 -9.38
N ALA A 267 -6.02 -4.68 -8.25
CA ALA A 267 -4.71 -4.05 -8.16
C ALA A 267 -3.62 -5.02 -8.69
N PRO A 268 -2.66 -4.55 -9.50
CA PRO A 268 -1.63 -5.41 -10.10
C PRO A 268 -0.88 -6.28 -9.06
N GLN A 269 -0.64 -5.72 -7.87
CA GLN A 269 0.04 -6.39 -6.76
C GLN A 269 -0.79 -7.52 -6.12
N VAL A 270 -2.12 -7.48 -6.28
CA VAL A 270 -3.05 -8.47 -5.72
C VAL A 270 -3.38 -9.56 -6.74
N ARG A 271 -3.52 -9.19 -8.03
CA ARG A 271 -3.79 -10.14 -9.13
C ARG A 271 -2.70 -11.18 -9.37
N ALA A 272 -1.53 -10.97 -8.79
CA ALA A 272 -0.38 -11.85 -8.91
C ALA A 272 -0.35 -13.01 -7.91
N LEU A 273 -1.36 -13.07 -7.03
CA LEU A 273 -1.67 -14.23 -6.18
C LEU A 273 -2.33 -15.35 -6.99
#